data_AF-A0A0R1VBV2-F1
#
_entry.id   AF-A0A0R1VBV2-F1
#
_cell.length_a   1.000
_cell.length_b   1.000
_cell.length_c   1.000
_cell.angle_alpha   90.00
_cell.angle_beta   90.00
_cell.angle_gamma   90.00
#
_symmetry.space_group_name_H-M   'P 1'
#
loop_
_entity.id
_entity.type
_entity.pdbx_description
1 polymer ?
#
loop_
_entity_poly.entity_id
_entity_poly.type
_entity_poly.pdbx_seq_one_letter_code
_entity_poly.pdbx_strand_id
1 'polypeptide(L)'
;MITNLDELKWAIQKKVLVVGNKFSSGFLDELKKYCQVQVMDTYEDGMQQIFRDMHKADYVFLLIGSVPHALTDYTKRTDDLNENSQKVQIFDTPAKYDGVIRLHYLFVNSK
;
A
#
# COMPACT_ATOMS: atom_id res chain seq x y z
N MET A 1 15.03 -8.87 -1.64
CA MET A 1 14.50 -10.16 -1.17
C MET A 1 14.55 -10.13 0.35
N ILE A 2 13.43 -10.37 1.03
CA ILE A 2 13.41 -10.42 2.50
C ILE A 2 13.95 -11.79 2.92
N THR A 3 15.04 -11.80 3.68
CA THR A 3 15.70 -13.04 4.16
C THR A 3 15.61 -13.21 5.68
N ASN A 4 15.14 -12.18 6.41
CA ASN A 4 14.97 -12.23 7.85
C ASN A 4 13.65 -12.97 8.21
N LEU A 5 13.74 -13.99 9.06
CA LEU A 5 12.58 -14.82 9.45
C LEU A 5 11.50 -14.06 10.24
N ASP A 6 11.89 -13.13 11.10
CA ASP A 6 10.94 -12.33 11.88
C ASP A 6 10.21 -11.33 10.98
N GLU A 7 10.93 -10.73 10.04
CA GLU A 7 10.35 -9.86 9.02
C GLU A 7 9.36 -10.62 8.12
N LEU A 8 9.71 -11.84 7.70
CA LEU A 8 8.80 -12.69 6.91
C LEU A 8 7.52 -13.03 7.68
N LYS A 9 7.64 -13.43 8.95
CA LYS A 9 6.49 -13.72 9.82
C LYS A 9 5.61 -12.50 10.06
N TRP A 10 6.22 -11.32 10.20
CA TRP A 10 5.50 -10.06 10.32
C TRP A 10 4.79 -9.70 9.02
N ALA A 11 5.48 -9.80 7.88
CA ALA A 11 4.97 -9.38 6.57
C ALA A 11 3.77 -10.22 6.10
N ILE A 12 3.79 -11.54 6.31
CA ILE A 12 2.71 -12.43 5.85
C ILE A 12 1.37 -12.16 6.54
N GLN A 13 1.41 -11.55 7.73
CA GLN A 13 0.23 -11.17 8.49
C GLN A 13 -0.36 -9.84 8.02
N LYS A 14 0.37 -9.04 7.24
CA LYS A 14 -0.07 -7.72 6.80
C LYS A 14 -1.00 -7.79 5.61
N LYS A 15 -2.08 -7.02 5.70
CA LYS A 15 -3.00 -6.69 4.63
C LYS A 15 -2.61 -5.35 4.03
N VAL A 16 -2.05 -5.40 2.83
CA VAL A 16 -1.69 -4.21 2.05
C VAL A 16 -2.77 -3.98 1.00
N LEU A 17 -3.42 -2.82 1.06
CA LEU A 17 -4.28 -2.34 -0.01
C LEU A 17 -3.44 -1.51 -0.97
N VAL A 18 -3.37 -1.92 -2.24
CA VAL A 18 -2.77 -1.13 -3.31
C VAL A 18 -3.88 -0.42 -4.07
N VAL A 19 -3.82 0.92 -4.16
CA VAL A 19 -4.79 1.71 -4.90
C VAL A 19 -4.09 2.38 -6.09
N GLY A 20 -4.56 2.09 -7.30
CA GLY A 20 -4.03 2.64 -8.55
C GLY A 20 -4.08 1.65 -9.71
N ASN A 21 -3.63 2.10 -10.88
CA ASN A 21 -3.81 1.37 -12.14
C ASN A 21 -2.88 0.14 -12.27
N LYS A 22 -3.41 -0.89 -12.92
CA LYS A 22 -2.91 -2.26 -13.16
C LYS A 22 -1.54 -2.37 -13.86
N PHE A 23 -0.90 -1.28 -14.30
CA PHE A 23 0.38 -1.33 -15.03
C PHE A 23 1.60 -1.68 -14.16
N SER A 24 1.44 -1.75 -12.83
CA SER A 24 2.50 -2.11 -11.89
C SER A 24 2.56 -3.62 -11.61
N SER A 25 2.40 -4.47 -12.64
CA SER A 25 2.31 -5.93 -12.48
C SER A 25 3.53 -6.52 -11.77
N GLY A 26 4.75 -6.12 -12.17
CA GLY A 26 5.98 -6.59 -11.53
C GLY A 26 6.10 -6.19 -10.05
N PHE A 27 5.63 -4.99 -9.69
CA PHE A 27 5.57 -4.54 -8.30
C PHE A 27 4.58 -5.36 -7.48
N LEU A 28 3.37 -5.57 -8.01
CA LEU A 28 2.33 -6.36 -7.37
C LEU A 28 2.74 -7.82 -7.18
N ASP A 29 3.32 -8.43 -8.22
CA ASP A 29 3.75 -9.82 -8.22
C ASP A 29 4.89 -10.05 -7.23
N GLU A 30 5.79 -9.08 -7.09
CA GLU A 30 6.85 -9.16 -6.09
C GLU A 30 6.29 -8.97 -4.67
N LEU A 31 5.40 -8.01 -4.45
CA LEU A 31 4.78 -7.72 -3.15
C LEU A 31 3.96 -8.90 -2.62
N LYS A 32 3.16 -9.54 -3.50
CA LYS A 32 2.31 -10.70 -3.18
C LYS A 32 3.06 -11.92 -2.63
N LYS A 33 4.38 -12.00 -2.83
CA LYS A 33 5.21 -13.08 -2.27
C LYS A 33 5.37 -12.98 -0.75
N TYR A 34 5.15 -11.80 -0.18
CA TYR A 34 5.51 -11.51 1.21
C TYR A 34 4.33 -11.11 2.10
N CYS A 35 3.21 -10.64 1.53
CA CYS A 35 2.04 -10.18 2.30
C CYS A 35 0.72 -10.42 1.56
N GLN A 36 -0.40 -10.23 2.25
CA GLN A 36 -1.73 -10.25 1.64
C GLN A 36 -1.93 -8.93 0.88
N VAL A 37 -2.20 -9.00 -0.43
CA VAL A 37 -2.37 -7.81 -1.28
C VAL A 37 -3.77 -7.77 -1.86
N GLN A 38 -4.53 -6.72 -1.55
CA GLN A 38 -5.75 -6.34 -2.24
C GLN A 38 -5.40 -5.20 -3.21
N VAL A 39 -5.95 -5.23 -4.43
CA VAL A 39 -5.73 -4.17 -5.42
C VAL A 39 -7.08 -3.55 -5.74
N MET A 40 -7.14 -2.22 -5.78
CA MET A 40 -8.32 -1.47 -6.19
C MET A 40 -7.94 -0.40 -7.20
N ASP A 41 -8.76 -0.24 -8.22
CA ASP A 41 -8.60 0.77 -9.26
C ASP A 41 -9.63 1.88 -9.04
N THR A 42 -9.18 3.13 -8.94
CA THR A 42 -10.06 4.28 -8.68
C THR A 42 -11.07 4.59 -9.78
N TYR A 43 -10.88 4.03 -10.98
CA TYR A 43 -11.78 4.20 -12.12
C TYR A 43 -12.77 3.05 -12.26
N GLU A 44 -12.45 1.87 -11.73
CA GLU A 44 -13.34 0.69 -11.75
C GLU A 44 -14.10 0.54 -10.42
N ASP A 45 -13.43 0.82 -9.31
CA ASP A 45 -13.97 0.69 -7.96
C ASP A 45 -14.53 2.03 -7.45
N GLY A 46 -15.67 1.95 -6.75
CA GLY A 46 -16.27 3.14 -6.14
C GLY A 46 -15.42 3.73 -5.02
N MET A 47 -15.17 5.04 -5.06
CA MET A 47 -14.37 5.78 -4.07
C MET A 47 -14.77 5.51 -2.61
N GLN A 48 -16.07 5.37 -2.32
CA GLN A 48 -16.53 5.04 -0.97
C GLN A 48 -16.05 3.65 -0.50
N GLN A 49 -15.99 2.68 -1.41
CA GLN A 49 -15.49 1.34 -1.10
C GLN A 49 -13.98 1.40 -0.85
N ILE A 50 -13.24 2.14 -1.70
CA ILE A 50 -11.81 2.36 -1.54
C ILE A 50 -11.50 2.95 -0.16
N PHE A 51 -12.18 4.03 0.22
CA PHE A 51 -11.98 4.67 1.52
C PHE A 51 -12.25 3.71 2.69
N ARG A 52 -13.33 2.91 2.61
CA ARG A 52 -13.63 1.89 3.63
C ARG A 52 -12.51 0.86 3.76
N ASP A 53 -11.98 0.38 2.65
CA ASP A 53 -10.96 -0.67 2.67
C ASP A 53 -9.58 -0.11 3.04
N MET A 54 -9.30 1.17 2.74
CA MET A 54 -8.11 1.86 3.24
C MET A 54 -8.05 1.85 4.77
N HIS A 55 -9.17 2.06 5.46
CA HIS A 55 -9.22 2.00 6.92
C HIS A 55 -9.02 0.58 7.48
N LYS A 56 -9.47 -0.45 6.76
CA LYS A 56 -9.36 -1.85 7.23
C LYS A 56 -8.00 -2.48 6.97
N ALA A 57 -7.24 -1.95 6.03
CA ALA A 57 -5.90 -2.42 5.71
C ALA A 57 -4.91 -2.08 6.83
N ASP A 58 -3.84 -2.87 6.95
CA ASP A 58 -2.70 -2.50 7.80
C ASP A 58 -1.90 -1.37 7.16
N TYR A 59 -1.73 -1.44 5.83
CA TYR A 59 -1.05 -0.43 5.02
C TYR A 59 -1.78 -0.17 3.71
N VAL A 60 -1.69 1.06 3.22
CA VAL A 60 -2.25 1.49 1.94
C VAL A 60 -1.10 1.99 1.07
N PHE A 61 -0.87 1.34 -0.06
CA PHE A 61 0.13 1.73 -1.05
C PHE A 61 -0.59 2.46 -2.19
N LEU A 62 -0.42 3.77 -2.26
CA LEU A 62 -1.03 4.63 -3.27
C LEU A 62 -0.10 4.84 -4.45
N LEU A 63 -0.55 4.49 -5.65
CA LEU A 63 0.17 4.73 -6.89
C LEU A 63 -0.31 6.06 -7.49
N ILE A 64 0.28 7.17 -7.06
CA ILE A 64 -0.28 8.52 -7.27
C ILE A 64 -0.31 8.97 -8.74
N GLY A 65 0.56 8.43 -9.60
CA GLY A 65 0.51 8.68 -11.03
C GLY A 65 -0.76 8.13 -11.71
N SER A 66 -1.64 7.47 -10.96
CA SER A 66 -2.82 6.77 -11.49
C SER A 66 -4.08 6.92 -10.63
N VAL A 67 -4.13 7.86 -9.69
CA VAL A 67 -5.30 8.07 -8.82
C VAL A 67 -5.82 9.51 -8.88
N PRO A 68 -7.14 9.75 -8.74
CA PRO A 68 -7.72 11.08 -8.68
C PRO A 68 -7.25 11.88 -7.46
N HIS A 69 -7.18 13.22 -7.60
CA HIS A 69 -6.85 14.14 -6.50
C HIS A 69 -7.75 13.97 -5.27
N ALA A 70 -9.02 13.61 -5.47
CA ALA A 70 -9.96 13.34 -4.39
C ALA A 70 -9.46 12.25 -3.40
N LEU A 71 -8.71 11.24 -3.89
CA LEU A 71 -8.11 10.22 -3.03
C LEU A 71 -7.00 10.80 -2.16
N THR A 72 -6.11 11.61 -2.77
CA THR A 72 -4.99 12.24 -2.05
C THR A 72 -5.44 13.33 -1.08
N ASP A 73 -6.55 14.02 -1.37
CA ASP A 73 -7.13 15.00 -0.45
C ASP A 73 -7.82 14.31 0.72
N TYR A 74 -8.44 13.15 0.48
CA TYR A 74 -9.05 12.35 1.53
C TYR A 74 -8.02 11.86 2.54
N THR A 75 -6.85 11.35 2.09
CA THR A 75 -5.82 10.88 3.03
C THR A 75 -5.30 12.00 3.91
N LYS A 76 -5.02 13.19 3.35
CA LYS A 76 -4.52 14.35 4.10
C LYS A 76 -5.48 14.82 5.20
N ARG A 77 -6.78 14.63 5.01
CA ARG A 77 -7.83 15.10 5.93
C ARG A 77 -8.28 14.06 6.96
N THR A 78 -7.72 12.85 6.90
CA THR A 78 -8.17 11.71 7.69
C THR A 78 -7.07 11.27 8.65
N ASP A 79 -7.34 11.30 9.96
CA ASP A 79 -6.31 11.18 11.00
C ASP A 79 -5.47 9.90 10.93
N ASP A 80 -6.06 8.74 10.62
CA ASP A 80 -5.31 7.48 10.52
C ASP A 80 -4.63 7.26 9.16
N LEU A 81 -4.87 8.14 8.19
CA LEU A 81 -4.38 8.02 6.80
C LEU A 81 -3.49 9.21 6.37
N ASN A 82 -3.38 10.25 7.18
CA ASN A 82 -2.59 11.44 6.87
C ASN A 82 -1.08 11.20 7.12
N GLU A 83 -0.27 12.22 6.88
CA GLU A 83 1.19 12.17 6.99
C GLU A 83 1.73 11.82 8.39
N ASN A 84 0.91 11.95 9.44
CA ASN A 84 1.29 11.57 10.80
C ASN A 84 1.18 10.04 11.02
N SER A 85 0.59 9.33 10.06
CA SER A 85 0.42 7.88 10.08
C SER A 85 1.41 7.20 9.14
N GLN A 86 1.97 6.07 9.58
CA GLN A 86 2.75 5.19 8.70
C GLN A 86 1.88 4.29 7.81
N LYS A 87 0.56 4.45 7.85
CA LYS A 87 -0.38 3.60 7.13
C LYS A 87 -0.31 3.82 5.62
N VAL A 88 -0.25 5.06 5.16
CA VAL A 88 -0.27 5.40 3.73
C VAL A 88 1.15 5.57 3.20
N GLN A 89 1.47 4.84 2.14
CA GLN A 89 2.76 4.87 1.45
C GLN A 89 2.52 5.28 -0.01
N ILE A 90 3.14 6.37 -0.43
CA ILE A 90 2.93 6.97 -1.75
C ILE A 90 4.07 6.55 -2.69
N PHE A 91 3.70 6.12 -3.89
CA PHE A 91 4.60 5.77 -4.98
C PHE A 91 4.14 6.49 -6.25
N ASP A 92 5.04 7.19 -6.92
CA ASP A 92 4.71 7.88 -8.16
C ASP A 92 4.69 6.90 -9.34
N THR A 93 5.84 6.30 -9.64
CA THR A 93 6.00 5.19 -10.59
C THR A 93 6.81 4.09 -9.92
N PRO A 94 6.16 3.06 -9.31
CA PRO A 94 6.87 2.07 -8.53
C PRO A 94 7.72 1.14 -9.42
N ALA A 95 8.99 0.96 -9.06
CA ALA A 95 9.79 -0.12 -9.58
C ALA A 95 9.38 -1.45 -8.92
N LYS A 96 9.77 -2.57 -9.57
CA LYS A 96 9.43 -3.93 -9.14
C LYS A 96 9.64 -4.20 -7.64
N TYR A 97 10.70 -3.67 -7.04
CA TYR A 97 11.08 -3.99 -5.66
C TYR A 97 10.67 -2.94 -4.63
N ASP A 98 10.12 -1.80 -5.05
CA ASP A 98 9.86 -0.66 -4.15
C ASP A 98 8.88 -1.02 -3.03
N GLY A 99 7.88 -1.84 -3.33
CA GLY A 99 6.89 -2.27 -2.34
C GLY A 99 7.51 -3.14 -1.26
N VAL A 100 8.44 -4.02 -1.63
CA VAL A 100 9.16 -4.87 -0.69
C VAL A 100 10.15 -4.05 0.15
N ILE A 101 10.85 -3.10 -0.46
CA ILE A 101 11.72 -2.16 0.26
C ILE A 101 10.89 -1.36 1.27
N ARG A 102 9.69 -0.93 0.89
CA ARG A 102 8.80 -0.21 1.80
C ARG A 102 8.29 -1.09 2.93
N LEU A 103 7.94 -2.35 2.68
CA LEU A 103 7.59 -3.30 3.73
C LEU A 103 8.73 -3.48 4.75
N HIS A 104 9.97 -3.61 4.26
CA HIS A 104 11.14 -3.69 5.13
C HIS A 104 11.28 -2.45 6.02
N TYR A 105 11.16 -1.26 5.43
CA TYR A 105 11.18 -0.01 6.18
C TYR A 105 10.10 0.02 7.27
N LEU A 106 8.87 -0.39 6.94
CA LEU A 106 7.75 -0.43 7.89
C LEU A 106 7.98 -1.44 9.02
N PHE A 107 8.56 -2.61 8.72
CA PHE A 107 8.94 -3.57 9.75
C PHE A 107 9.94 -2.98 10.74
N VAL A 108 11.02 -2.37 10.23
CA VAL A 108 12.08 -1.78 11.05
C VAL A 108 11.54 -0.67 11.95
N ASN A 109 10.60 0.13 11.45
CA ASN A 109 10.00 1.25 12.20
C ASN A 109 8.77 0.88 13.03
N SER A 110 8.34 -0.39 13.01
CA SER A 110 7.25 -0.90 13.86
C SER A 110 7.74 -1.48 15.19
N LYS A 111 9.06 -1.46 15.42
CA LYS A 111 9.74 -1.89 16.65
C LYS A 111 10.07 -0.70 17.54
#